data_AF-A0A1B1BN64-F1
#
_entry.id   AF-A0A1B1BN64-F1
#
_cell.length_a   1.000
_cell.length_b   1.000
_cell.length_c   1.000
_cell.angle_alpha   90.00
_cell.angle_beta   90.00
_cell.angle_gamma   90.00
#
_symmetry.space_group_name_H-M   'P 1'
#
loop_
_entity.id
_entity.type
_entity.pdbx_description
1 polymer ?
#
loop_
_entity_poly.entity_id
_entity_poly.type
_entity_poly.pdbx_seq_one_letter_code
_entity_poly.pdbx_strand_id
1 'polypeptide(L)'
;MSHSTTSPDTTTGRNTRGLILLSIGVVLTIAAIVLLVVTVVGISSLQSDALARINEENLSYRAEFGFVERELSTLSAMVAFPAGLLVAAACFLIPGYLRRRGVIAQRDTTFWAGGSNRATFKPLPLGLHAAWLLVPLAAWVLLVFIPVQNLLGGTAWPAGLQDENSTAVWMLLASYGGLAAGLFAVILVSLLKKIVYTGHISRHPDAVDGSAGKRTWRWVTFRWRFDLWLAGLGGAFIGLCWIALGFEDTPFFVTTLIIGLALLAAGVLLAVNYWRAGEPLGKAESYS
;
A
#
# COMPACT_ATOMS: atom_id res chain seq x y z
N MET A 1 36.10 13.94 -28.33
CA MET A 1 34.96 14.25 -27.45
C MET A 1 35.39 13.98 -26.02
N SER A 2 35.67 15.05 -25.26
CA SER A 2 36.14 14.93 -23.88
C SER A 2 34.96 14.63 -22.96
N HIS A 3 34.99 13.48 -22.29
CA HIS A 3 34.06 13.19 -21.21
C HIS A 3 34.34 14.14 -20.04
N SER A 4 33.43 15.10 -19.86
CA SER A 4 33.34 15.90 -18.63
C SER A 4 32.99 14.95 -17.48
N THR A 5 33.99 14.58 -16.69
CA THR A 5 33.82 13.95 -15.38
C THR A 5 33.47 15.02 -14.36
N THR A 6 32.23 15.53 -14.45
CA THR A 6 31.62 16.25 -13.33
C THR A 6 31.43 15.24 -12.21
N SER A 7 32.27 15.33 -11.17
CA SER A 7 32.04 14.59 -9.94
C SER A 7 30.65 14.97 -9.42
N PRO A 8 29.81 14.02 -9.00
CA PRO A 8 28.53 14.36 -8.43
C PRO A 8 28.80 15.18 -7.17
N ASP A 9 28.39 16.45 -7.21
CA ASP A 9 28.37 17.31 -6.03
C ASP A 9 27.64 16.53 -4.93
N THR A 10 28.40 16.11 -3.93
CA THR A 10 27.88 15.57 -2.70
C THR A 10 27.16 16.70 -2.00
N THR A 11 25.90 16.90 -2.36
CA THR A 11 24.97 17.81 -1.70
C THR A 11 24.64 17.23 -0.32
N THR A 12 25.57 17.42 0.61
CA THR A 12 25.43 17.14 2.05
C THR A 12 24.55 18.17 2.76
N GLY A 13 23.97 19.13 2.02
CA GLY A 13 22.94 20.02 2.51
C GLY A 13 21.64 19.26 2.80
N ARG A 14 21.18 19.30 4.05
CA ARG A 14 19.83 18.81 4.44
C ARG A 14 18.81 19.39 3.46
N ASN A 15 18.23 18.52 2.62
CA ASN A 15 17.24 18.93 1.61
C ASN A 15 15.96 19.40 2.30
N THR A 16 15.87 20.70 2.58
CA THR A 16 14.74 21.37 3.26
C THR A 16 13.42 21.11 2.54
N ARG A 17 13.44 21.06 1.20
CA ARG A 17 12.25 20.71 0.39
C ARG A 17 11.76 19.30 0.68
N GLY A 18 12.68 18.34 0.86
CA GLY A 18 12.33 16.97 1.25
C GLY A 18 11.68 16.91 2.63
N LEU A 19 12.17 17.72 3.59
CA LEU A 19 11.57 17.83 4.92
C LEU A 19 10.16 18.42 4.87
N ILE A 20 9.94 19.49 4.10
CA ILE A 20 8.63 20.13 3.96
C ILE A 20 7.60 19.13 3.40
N LEU A 21 7.95 18.42 2.33
CA LEU A 21 7.06 17.40 1.74
C LEU A 21 6.75 16.29 2.75
N LEU A 22 7.74 15.81 3.50
CA LEU A 22 7.52 14.83 4.56
C LEU A 22 6.57 15.37 5.64
N SER A 23 6.76 16.60 6.10
CA SER A 23 5.90 17.21 7.12
C SER A 23 4.45 17.34 6.63
N ILE A 24 4.22 17.80 5.39
CA ILE A 24 2.88 17.87 4.80
C ILE A 24 2.25 16.48 4.76
N GLY A 25 3.00 15.49 4.26
CA GLY A 25 2.53 14.11 4.19
C GLY A 25 2.13 13.55 5.57
N VAL A 26 2.93 13.80 6.60
CA VAL A 26 2.62 13.37 7.99
C VAL A 26 1.35 14.04 8.51
N VAL A 27 1.20 15.36 8.31
CA VAL A 27 -0.01 16.08 8.73
C VAL A 27 -1.26 15.52 8.04
N LEU A 28 -1.18 15.26 6.73
CA LEU A 28 -2.29 14.67 5.98
C LEU A 28 -2.61 13.25 6.44
N THR A 29 -1.61 12.42 6.76
CA THR A 29 -1.84 11.08 7.33
C THR A 29 -2.54 11.16 8.68
N ILE A 30 -2.10 12.05 9.57
CA ILE A 30 -2.74 12.23 10.89
C ILE A 30 -4.18 12.70 10.71
N ALA A 31 -4.42 13.69 9.84
CA ALA A 31 -5.76 14.18 9.54
C ALA A 31 -6.65 13.07 8.98
N ALA A 32 -6.14 12.24 8.07
CA ALA A 32 -6.88 11.11 7.51
C ALA A 32 -7.24 10.05 8.58
N ILE A 33 -6.31 9.75 9.50
CA ILE A 33 -6.56 8.81 10.60
C ILE A 33 -7.63 9.36 11.55
N VAL A 34 -7.52 10.63 11.95
CA VAL A 34 -8.52 11.29 12.80
C VAL A 34 -9.88 11.29 12.11
N LEU A 35 -9.93 11.64 10.83
CA LEU A 35 -11.17 11.63 10.07
C LEU A 35 -11.76 10.23 9.97
N LEU A 36 -10.95 9.20 9.71
CA LEU A 36 -11.41 7.82 9.68
C LEU A 36 -12.04 7.41 11.01
N VAL A 37 -11.40 7.74 12.14
CA VAL A 37 -11.93 7.48 13.48
C VAL A 37 -13.25 8.22 13.69
N VAL A 38 -13.31 9.50 13.34
CA VAL A 38 -14.53 10.31 13.44
C VAL A 38 -15.65 9.74 12.57
N THR A 39 -15.36 9.28 11.35
CA THR A 39 -16.35 8.67 10.45
C THR A 39 -16.86 7.35 11.02
N VAL A 40 -15.98 6.47 11.50
CA VAL A 40 -16.37 5.18 12.10
C VAL A 40 -17.21 5.38 13.36
N VAL A 41 -16.78 6.26 14.27
CA VAL A 41 -17.52 6.58 15.51
C VAL A 41 -18.83 7.30 15.19
N GLY A 42 -18.80 8.25 14.26
CA GLY A 42 -19.96 9.00 13.79
C GLY A 42 -21.05 8.07 13.27
N ILE A 43 -20.73 7.23 12.29
CA ILE A 43 -21.67 6.24 11.73
C ILE A 43 -22.16 5.27 12.80
N SER A 44 -21.28 4.85 13.73
CA SER A 44 -21.69 3.98 14.84
C SER A 44 -22.70 4.66 15.80
N SER A 45 -22.68 6.00 15.88
CA SER A 45 -23.49 6.79 16.83
C SER A 45 -24.74 7.44 16.23
N LEU A 46 -24.85 7.51 14.90
CA LEU A 46 -26.00 8.10 14.24
C LEU A 46 -27.25 7.23 14.44
N GLN A 47 -28.41 7.85 14.61
CA GLN A 47 -29.69 7.14 14.55
C GLN A 47 -29.90 6.58 13.13
N SER A 48 -30.48 5.39 12.99
CA SER A 48 -30.77 4.75 11.68
C SER A 48 -31.39 5.73 10.69
N ASP A 49 -32.40 6.48 11.12
CA ASP A 49 -33.15 7.40 10.27
C ASP A 49 -32.30 8.58 9.74
N ALA A 50 -31.23 8.94 10.45
CA ALA A 50 -30.28 9.93 9.99
C ALA A 50 -29.31 9.33 8.96
N LEU A 51 -28.87 8.09 9.19
CA LEU A 51 -27.99 7.38 8.26
C LEU A 51 -28.72 7.03 6.95
N ALA A 52 -29.97 6.58 7.03
CA ALA A 52 -30.84 6.33 5.88
C ALA A 52 -31.00 7.58 5.02
N ARG A 53 -31.27 8.74 5.64
CA ARG A 53 -31.34 10.04 4.93
C ARG A 53 -30.02 10.40 4.24
N ILE A 54 -28.89 10.23 4.92
CA ILE A 54 -27.56 10.47 4.32
C ILE A 54 -27.31 9.49 3.16
N ASN A 55 -27.79 8.26 3.24
CA ASN A 55 -27.62 7.27 2.20
C ASN A 55 -28.52 7.55 0.98
N GLU A 56 -29.71 8.13 1.19
CA GLU A 56 -30.62 8.60 0.14
C GLU A 56 -30.14 9.89 -0.55
N GLU A 57 -29.31 10.69 0.13
CA GLU A 57 -28.68 11.86 -0.45
C GLU A 57 -27.57 11.46 -1.45
N ASN A 58 -27.87 11.65 -2.74
CA ASN A 58 -26.91 11.50 -3.82
C ASN A 58 -26.20 12.82 -4.12
N LEU A 59 -24.87 12.77 -4.20
CA LEU A 59 -24.03 13.83 -4.72
C LEU A 59 -23.91 13.65 -6.23
N SER A 60 -24.46 14.60 -7.00
CA SER A 60 -24.19 14.67 -8.43
C SER A 60 -22.79 15.25 -8.65
N TYR A 61 -22.00 14.57 -9.46
CA TYR A 61 -20.69 15.05 -9.89
C TYR A 61 -20.49 14.76 -11.38
N ARG A 62 -19.69 15.60 -12.04
CA ARG A 62 -19.33 15.34 -13.44
C ARG A 62 -18.04 14.52 -13.50
N ALA A 63 -18.17 13.28 -13.94
CA ALA A 63 -17.08 12.40 -14.28
C ALA A 63 -16.61 12.63 -15.73
N GLU A 64 -15.53 11.93 -16.14
CA GLU A 64 -15.08 11.87 -17.53
C GLU A 64 -14.87 13.26 -18.15
N PHE A 65 -14.01 14.09 -17.55
CA PHE A 65 -13.70 15.44 -18.03
C PHE A 65 -14.91 16.39 -18.16
N GLY A 66 -16.00 16.12 -17.46
CA GLY A 66 -17.18 16.98 -17.47
C GLY A 66 -18.34 16.47 -18.35
N PHE A 67 -18.15 15.34 -19.05
CA PHE A 67 -19.09 14.83 -20.05
C PHE A 67 -20.20 13.94 -19.49
N VAL A 68 -19.99 13.28 -18.35
CA VAL A 68 -20.97 12.34 -17.78
C VAL A 68 -21.30 12.74 -16.36
N GLU A 69 -22.56 13.01 -16.08
CA GLU A 69 -23.06 13.21 -14.72
C GLU A 69 -23.26 11.84 -14.07
N ARG A 70 -22.67 11.66 -12.89
CA ARG A 70 -22.80 10.45 -12.09
C ARG A 70 -23.27 10.82 -10.70
N GLU A 71 -24.02 9.90 -10.10
CA GLU A 71 -24.46 10.00 -8.73
C GLU A 71 -23.56 9.13 -7.84
N LEU A 72 -23.10 9.72 -6.74
CA LEU A 72 -22.37 9.02 -5.69
C LEU A 72 -23.16 9.19 -4.39
N SER A 73 -23.44 8.10 -3.68
CA SER A 73 -24.10 8.23 -2.37
C SER A 73 -23.19 8.99 -1.40
N THR A 74 -23.78 9.88 -0.60
CA THR A 74 -23.02 10.68 0.38
C THR A 74 -22.26 9.79 1.36
N LEU A 75 -22.84 8.64 1.74
CA LEU A 75 -22.17 7.62 2.55
C LEU A 75 -20.89 7.10 1.88
N SER A 76 -20.92 6.79 0.58
CA SER A 76 -19.73 6.36 -0.16
C SER A 76 -18.66 7.45 -0.21
N ALA A 77 -19.06 8.72 -0.33
CA ALA A 77 -18.15 9.86 -0.29
C ALA A 77 -17.46 9.99 1.08
N MET A 78 -18.21 9.86 2.17
CA MET A 78 -17.68 9.88 3.54
C MET A 78 -16.68 8.76 3.79
N VAL A 79 -16.93 7.57 3.23
CA VAL A 79 -16.05 6.40 3.31
C VAL A 79 -14.78 6.59 2.48
N ALA A 80 -14.88 7.22 1.32
CA ALA A 80 -13.76 7.42 0.39
C ALA A 80 -12.84 8.59 0.78
N PHE A 81 -13.33 9.59 1.52
CA PHE A 81 -12.56 10.80 1.80
C PHE A 81 -11.27 10.55 2.62
N PRO A 82 -11.26 9.75 3.70
CA PRO A 82 -10.02 9.43 4.40
C PRO A 82 -9.02 8.69 3.50
N ALA A 83 -9.49 7.79 2.63
CA ALA A 83 -8.65 7.12 1.64
C ALA A 83 -8.03 8.12 0.64
N GLY A 84 -8.82 9.09 0.16
CA GLY A 84 -8.32 10.18 -0.69
C GLY A 84 -7.22 11.00 -0.01
N LEU A 85 -7.39 11.33 1.27
CA LEU A 85 -6.34 12.00 2.06
C LEU A 85 -5.10 11.14 2.27
N LEU A 86 -5.24 9.83 2.48
CA LEU A 86 -4.10 8.91 2.58
C LEU A 86 -3.32 8.80 1.26
N VAL A 87 -4.03 8.78 0.12
CA VAL A 87 -3.39 8.82 -1.21
C VAL A 87 -2.64 10.14 -1.39
N ALA A 88 -3.27 11.28 -1.06
CA ALA A 88 -2.60 12.58 -1.10
C ALA A 88 -1.35 12.59 -0.19
N ALA A 89 -1.47 12.09 1.04
CA ALA A 89 -0.36 11.96 1.98
C ALA A 89 0.79 11.12 1.39
N ALA A 90 0.49 9.99 0.75
CA ALA A 90 1.49 9.15 0.10
C ALA A 90 2.24 9.90 -1.02
N CYS A 91 1.55 10.73 -1.79
CA CYS A 91 2.15 11.58 -2.83
C CYS A 91 3.15 12.61 -2.28
N PHE A 92 3.05 12.98 -0.99
CA PHE A 92 4.02 13.86 -0.33
C PHE A 92 5.10 13.07 0.43
N LEU A 93 4.71 12.00 1.14
CA LEU A 93 5.60 11.17 1.93
C LEU A 93 6.66 10.46 1.07
N ILE A 94 6.26 9.85 -0.05
CA ILE A 94 7.17 9.06 -0.88
C ILE A 94 8.25 9.96 -1.51
N PRO A 95 7.93 11.05 -2.24
CA PRO A 95 8.94 11.94 -2.80
C PRO A 95 9.74 12.68 -1.72
N GLY A 96 9.10 13.07 -0.62
CA GLY A 96 9.77 13.71 0.52
C GLY A 96 10.84 12.79 1.13
N TYR A 97 10.52 11.51 1.31
CA TYR A 97 11.46 10.50 1.80
C TYR A 97 12.61 10.28 0.81
N LEU A 98 12.29 10.10 -0.48
CA LEU A 98 13.28 9.90 -1.53
C LEU A 98 14.24 11.08 -1.64
N ARG A 99 13.74 12.32 -1.59
CA ARG A 99 14.56 13.54 -1.63
C ARG A 99 15.44 13.73 -0.39
N ARG A 100 15.06 13.15 0.75
CA ARG A 100 15.82 13.23 2.00
C ARG A 100 16.92 12.17 2.10
N ARG A 101 16.70 10.98 1.54
CA ARG A 101 17.60 9.82 1.71
C ARG A 101 18.23 9.29 0.42
N GLY A 102 17.97 9.95 -0.70
CA GLY A 102 18.40 9.52 -2.01
C GLY A 102 18.69 10.66 -2.97
N VAL A 103 19.22 10.28 -4.12
CA VAL A 103 19.51 11.15 -5.26
C VAL A 103 18.58 10.75 -6.39
N ILE A 104 17.90 11.73 -6.97
CA ILE A 104 17.07 11.58 -8.16
C ILE A 104 17.84 12.21 -9.32
N ALA A 105 18.12 11.42 -10.36
CA ALA A 105 18.81 11.87 -11.55
C ALA A 105 17.98 11.52 -12.79
N GLN A 106 17.97 12.42 -13.77
CA GLN A 106 17.40 12.16 -15.09
C GLN A 106 18.38 11.36 -15.94
N ARG A 107 17.85 10.53 -16.85
CA ARG A 107 18.65 9.77 -17.80
C ARG A 107 17.89 9.58 -19.10
N ASP A 108 18.62 9.63 -20.21
CA ASP A 108 18.09 9.25 -21.52
C ASP A 108 17.59 7.80 -21.51
N THR A 109 16.38 7.60 -22.04
CA THR A 109 15.70 6.31 -22.05
C THR A 109 15.60 5.72 -23.45
N THR A 110 15.62 4.40 -23.55
CA THR A 110 15.05 3.67 -24.69
C THR A 110 13.87 2.82 -24.20
N PHE A 111 13.05 2.28 -25.11
CA PHE A 111 11.90 1.42 -24.74
C PHE A 111 12.29 0.28 -23.78
N TRP A 112 13.51 -0.25 -23.94
CA TRP A 112 14.08 -1.32 -23.12
C TRP A 112 15.06 -0.84 -22.04
N ALA A 113 15.60 0.37 -22.16
CA ALA A 113 16.54 0.97 -21.20
C ALA A 113 15.92 2.17 -20.46
N GLY A 114 15.38 1.91 -19.27
CA GLY A 114 15.27 2.90 -18.19
C GLY A 114 14.00 3.73 -18.17
N GLY A 115 13.55 4.10 -16.97
CA GLY A 115 12.68 5.26 -16.75
C GLY A 115 13.45 6.58 -16.87
N SER A 116 12.76 7.66 -17.25
CA SER A 116 13.36 9.00 -17.45
C SER A 116 13.93 9.59 -16.17
N ASN A 117 13.45 9.12 -15.02
CA ASN A 117 13.96 9.46 -13.70
C ASN A 117 14.42 8.20 -12.97
N ARG A 118 15.62 8.25 -12.41
CA ARG A 118 16.18 7.20 -11.54
C ARG A 118 16.36 7.73 -10.13
N ALA A 119 15.74 7.07 -9.16
CA ALA A 119 15.96 7.31 -7.75
C ALA A 119 16.93 6.26 -7.19
N THR A 120 17.97 6.72 -6.51
CA THR A 120 18.93 5.89 -5.77
C THR A 120 18.87 6.27 -4.30
N PHE A 121 18.68 5.32 -3.40
CA PHE A 121 18.55 5.58 -1.96
C PHE A 121 19.16 4.44 -1.15
N LYS A 122 19.59 4.74 0.08
CA LYS A 122 20.07 3.72 1.00
C LYS A 122 18.87 2.92 1.53
N PRO A 123 18.82 1.59 1.34
CA PRO A 123 17.75 0.76 1.89
C PRO A 123 17.69 0.91 3.41
N LEU A 124 16.47 0.84 3.98
CA LEU A 124 16.27 0.82 5.43
C LEU A 124 17.05 -0.35 6.06
N PRO A 125 17.58 -0.24 7.29
CA PRO A 125 18.12 -1.38 8.03
C PRO A 125 17.09 -2.51 8.18
N LEU A 126 17.56 -3.76 8.32
CA LEU A 126 16.66 -4.93 8.36
C LEU A 126 15.69 -4.87 9.55
N GLY A 127 16.21 -4.58 10.75
CA GLY A 127 15.38 -4.47 11.96
C GLY A 127 14.32 -3.38 11.86
N LEU A 128 14.67 -2.21 11.31
CA LEU A 128 13.70 -1.13 11.13
C LEU A 128 12.64 -1.49 10.09
N HIS A 129 13.01 -2.18 9.01
CA HIS A 129 12.04 -2.66 8.02
C HIS A 129 11.08 -3.71 8.61
N ALA A 130 11.59 -4.60 9.48
CA ALA A 130 10.77 -5.56 10.21
C ALA A 130 9.85 -4.87 11.23
N ALA A 131 10.34 -3.87 11.97
CA ALA A 131 9.50 -3.09 12.89
C ALA A 131 8.32 -2.41 12.18
N TRP A 132 8.52 -1.96 10.95
CA TRP A 132 7.45 -1.38 10.11
C TRP A 132 6.33 -2.36 9.75
N LEU A 133 6.52 -3.68 9.89
CA LEU A 133 5.44 -4.66 9.74
C LEU A 133 4.37 -4.53 10.82
N LEU A 134 4.75 -4.08 12.01
CA LEU A 134 3.85 -4.04 13.16
C LEU A 134 2.73 -3.01 12.97
N VAL A 135 2.98 -1.95 12.21
CA VAL A 135 2.00 -0.87 11.99
C VAL A 135 0.78 -1.35 11.19
N PRO A 136 0.91 -1.86 9.95
CA PRO A 136 -0.24 -2.38 9.21
C PRO A 136 -0.84 -3.63 9.86
N LEU A 137 -0.04 -4.45 10.56
CA LEU A 137 -0.55 -5.58 11.32
C LEU A 137 -1.47 -5.11 12.45
N ALA A 138 -1.05 -4.14 13.26
CA ALA A 138 -1.87 -3.57 14.32
C ALA A 138 -3.14 -2.94 13.76
N ALA A 139 -3.05 -2.22 12.64
CA ALA A 139 -4.23 -1.66 11.96
C ALA A 139 -5.21 -2.76 11.50
N TRP A 140 -4.72 -3.84 10.87
CA TRP A 140 -5.56 -4.97 10.49
C TRP A 140 -6.19 -5.66 11.70
N VAL A 141 -5.43 -5.86 12.78
CA VAL A 141 -5.96 -6.45 14.03
C VAL A 141 -7.09 -5.59 14.59
N LEU A 142 -6.90 -4.26 14.66
CA LEU A 142 -7.89 -3.33 15.18
C LEU A 142 -9.14 -3.24 14.30
N LEU A 143 -8.98 -3.30 12.98
CA LEU A 143 -10.07 -3.08 12.01
C LEU A 143 -10.79 -4.36 11.59
N VAL A 144 -10.17 -5.54 11.70
CA VAL A 144 -10.77 -6.80 11.23
C VAL A 144 -10.82 -7.82 12.35
N PHE A 145 -9.66 -8.18 12.91
CA PHE A 145 -9.59 -9.29 13.87
C PHE A 145 -10.44 -9.04 15.11
N ILE A 146 -10.28 -7.87 15.76
CA ILE A 146 -11.04 -7.51 16.95
C ILE A 146 -12.55 -7.43 16.65
N PRO A 147 -13.02 -6.71 15.62
CA PRO A 147 -14.44 -6.71 15.25
C PRO A 147 -15.04 -8.08 14.97
N VAL A 148 -14.31 -8.96 14.27
CA VAL A 148 -14.78 -10.34 14.00
C VAL A 148 -14.84 -11.16 15.29
N GLN A 149 -13.83 -11.07 16.15
CA GLN A 149 -13.86 -11.73 17.46
C GLN A 149 -15.05 -11.24 18.31
N ASN A 150 -15.32 -9.94 18.28
CA ASN A 150 -16.45 -9.36 19.00
C ASN A 150 -17.80 -9.88 18.48
N LEU A 151 -17.94 -10.02 17.15
CA LEU A 151 -19.12 -10.57 16.50
C LEU A 151 -19.33 -12.04 16.88
N LEU A 152 -18.30 -12.86 16.78
CA LEU A 152 -18.35 -14.28 17.15
C LEU A 152 -18.61 -14.51 18.65
N GLY A 153 -18.08 -13.62 19.50
CA GLY A 153 -18.26 -13.66 20.96
C GLY A 153 -19.58 -13.07 21.47
N GLY A 154 -20.44 -12.55 20.59
CA GLY A 154 -21.71 -11.93 20.97
C GLY A 154 -21.57 -10.62 21.76
N THR A 155 -20.46 -9.88 21.55
CA THR A 155 -20.18 -8.62 22.26
C THR A 155 -20.60 -7.38 21.45
N ALA A 156 -20.63 -6.21 22.10
CA ALA A 156 -21.43 -5.05 21.70
C ALA A 156 -21.05 -4.32 20.39
N TRP A 157 -19.81 -4.35 19.90
CA TRP A 157 -19.42 -3.56 18.72
C TRP A 157 -18.52 -4.33 17.75
N PRO A 158 -18.80 -4.31 16.43
CA PRO A 158 -19.94 -3.65 15.76
C PRO A 158 -21.25 -4.46 15.78
N ALA A 159 -21.29 -5.64 16.40
CA ALA A 159 -22.44 -6.56 16.34
C ALA A 159 -23.73 -6.05 17.00
N GLY A 160 -23.65 -5.11 17.94
CA GLY A 160 -24.81 -4.50 18.60
C GLY A 160 -25.38 -3.28 17.88
N LEU A 161 -24.87 -2.92 16.70
CA LEU A 161 -25.38 -1.81 15.89
C LEU A 161 -26.66 -2.22 15.14
N GLN A 162 -27.55 -1.25 14.89
CA GLN A 162 -28.70 -1.45 13.99
C GLN A 162 -28.23 -1.82 12.58
N ASP A 163 -29.02 -2.61 11.84
CA ASP A 163 -28.61 -3.26 10.57
C ASP A 163 -27.98 -2.32 9.54
N GLU A 164 -28.54 -1.13 9.34
CA GLU A 164 -28.02 -0.13 8.40
C GLU A 164 -26.65 0.43 8.84
N ASN A 165 -26.51 0.76 10.13
CA ASN A 165 -25.25 1.24 10.72
C ASN A 165 -24.19 0.14 10.70
N SER A 166 -24.58 -1.09 11.02
CA SER A 166 -23.71 -2.27 11.02
C SER A 166 -23.09 -2.48 9.64
N THR A 167 -23.90 -2.44 8.59
CA THR A 167 -23.44 -2.62 7.20
C THR A 167 -22.41 -1.55 6.80
N ALA A 168 -22.69 -0.28 7.09
CA ALA A 168 -21.79 0.82 6.78
C ALA A 168 -20.46 0.74 7.55
N VAL A 169 -20.51 0.38 8.84
CA VAL A 169 -19.31 0.18 9.67
C VAL A 169 -18.50 -1.00 9.14
N TRP A 170 -19.12 -2.13 8.81
CA TRP A 170 -18.42 -3.28 8.23
C TRP A 170 -17.77 -2.96 6.89
N MET A 171 -18.42 -2.16 6.04
CA MET A 171 -17.82 -1.71 4.78
C MET A 171 -16.54 -0.89 5.01
N LEU A 172 -16.53 -0.02 6.02
CA LEU A 172 -15.34 0.74 6.43
C LEU A 172 -14.24 -0.17 6.97
N LEU A 173 -14.58 -1.01 7.94
CA LEU A 173 -13.67 -1.95 8.57
C LEU A 173 -13.02 -2.89 7.54
N ALA A 174 -13.83 -3.43 6.63
CA ALA A 174 -13.35 -4.25 5.52
C ALA A 174 -12.43 -3.43 4.60
N SER A 175 -12.85 -2.27 4.12
CA SER A 175 -12.06 -1.48 3.15
C SER A 175 -10.67 -1.11 3.69
N TYR A 176 -10.62 -0.53 4.89
CA TYR A 176 -9.36 -0.09 5.49
C TYR A 176 -8.56 -1.27 6.08
N GLY A 177 -9.24 -2.29 6.61
CA GLY A 177 -8.62 -3.52 7.09
C GLY A 177 -7.96 -4.32 5.97
N GLY A 178 -8.63 -4.47 4.84
CA GLY A 178 -8.08 -5.13 3.64
C GLY A 178 -6.86 -4.38 3.09
N LEU A 179 -6.90 -3.05 3.04
CA LEU A 179 -5.73 -2.23 2.69
C LEU A 179 -4.58 -2.44 3.68
N ALA A 180 -4.86 -2.48 4.98
CA ALA A 180 -3.85 -2.74 6.00
C ALA A 180 -3.21 -4.13 5.84
N ALA A 181 -4.01 -5.17 5.60
CA ALA A 181 -3.50 -6.53 5.34
C ALA A 181 -2.65 -6.61 4.06
N GLY A 182 -3.09 -5.95 2.98
CA GLY A 182 -2.32 -5.85 1.75
C GLY A 182 -0.98 -5.15 1.97
N LEU A 183 -0.96 -4.02 2.70
CA LEU A 183 0.27 -3.31 3.04
C LEU A 183 1.22 -4.16 3.91
N PHE A 184 0.67 -4.91 4.88
CA PHE A 184 1.44 -5.85 5.69
C PHE A 184 2.13 -6.88 4.81
N ALA A 185 1.41 -7.52 3.89
CA ALA A 185 1.96 -8.52 2.98
C ALA A 185 3.02 -7.93 2.04
N VAL A 186 2.81 -6.73 1.50
CA VAL A 186 3.80 -6.01 0.67
C VAL A 186 5.10 -5.80 1.44
N ILE A 187 5.03 -5.31 2.69
CA ILE A 187 6.22 -5.07 3.51
C ILE A 187 6.89 -6.40 3.86
N LEU A 188 6.12 -7.46 4.14
CA LEU A 188 6.65 -8.78 4.48
C LEU A 188 7.42 -9.39 3.30
N VAL A 189 6.83 -9.36 2.11
CA VAL A 189 7.47 -9.85 0.88
C VAL A 189 8.66 -8.98 0.50
N SER A 190 8.59 -7.66 0.70
CA SER A 190 9.73 -6.75 0.53
C SER A 190 10.88 -7.06 1.50
N LEU A 191 10.56 -7.40 2.76
CA LEU A 191 11.55 -7.81 3.75
C LEU A 191 12.20 -9.14 3.36
N LEU A 192 11.41 -10.13 2.95
CA LEU A 192 11.92 -11.42 2.46
C LEU A 192 12.81 -11.25 1.24
N LYS A 193 12.37 -10.47 0.25
CA LYS A 193 13.18 -10.08 -0.92
C LYS A 193 14.55 -9.56 -0.47
N LYS A 194 14.55 -8.66 0.50
CA LYS A 194 15.78 -8.05 1.00
C LYS A 194 16.70 -9.06 1.69
N ILE A 195 16.17 -9.95 2.53
CA ILE A 195 16.94 -11.01 3.20
C ILE A 195 17.58 -11.93 2.16
N VAL A 196 16.78 -12.43 1.23
CA VAL A 196 17.24 -13.36 0.19
C VAL A 196 18.25 -12.69 -0.73
N TYR A 197 17.97 -11.48 -1.21
CA TYR A 197 18.88 -10.74 -2.09
C TYR A 197 20.23 -10.48 -1.41
N THR A 198 20.23 -9.96 -0.18
CA THR A 198 21.49 -9.66 0.52
C THR A 198 22.30 -10.91 0.82
N GLY A 199 21.64 -12.00 1.25
CA GLY A 199 22.31 -13.28 1.46
C GLY A 199 22.76 -13.98 0.18
N HIS A 200 22.10 -13.72 -0.95
CA HIS A 200 22.51 -14.29 -2.24
C HIS A 200 23.74 -13.56 -2.79
N ILE A 201 23.69 -12.22 -2.83
CA ILE A 201 24.80 -11.38 -3.32
C ILE A 201 26.04 -11.52 -2.45
N SER A 202 25.91 -11.72 -1.13
CA SER A 202 27.07 -11.97 -0.26
C SER A 202 27.77 -13.29 -0.56
N ARG A 203 27.07 -14.28 -1.12
CA ARG A 203 27.63 -15.59 -1.48
C ARG A 203 28.07 -15.65 -2.95
N HIS A 204 27.43 -14.87 -3.82
CA HIS A 204 27.71 -14.81 -5.25
C HIS A 204 27.82 -13.34 -5.68
N PRO A 205 28.98 -12.69 -5.50
CA PRO A 205 29.18 -11.30 -5.85
C PRO A 205 28.89 -11.00 -7.34
N ASP A 206 29.17 -11.98 -8.22
CA ASP A 206 28.95 -11.85 -9.66
C ASP A 206 27.45 -11.78 -10.03
N ALA A 207 26.55 -12.22 -9.14
CA ALA A 207 25.10 -12.15 -9.37
C ALA A 207 24.56 -10.71 -9.34
N VAL A 208 25.36 -9.71 -8.97
CA VAL A 208 25.00 -8.28 -9.06
C VAL A 208 24.67 -7.88 -10.49
N ASP A 209 25.29 -8.52 -11.48
CA ASP A 209 25.05 -8.23 -12.89
C ASP A 209 23.78 -8.90 -13.44
N GLY A 210 23.11 -9.73 -12.64
CA GLY A 210 21.90 -10.47 -12.99
C GLY A 210 22.20 -11.83 -13.64
N SER A 211 21.16 -12.49 -14.16
CA SER A 211 21.29 -13.83 -14.75
C SER A 211 20.65 -13.92 -16.14
N ALA A 212 20.65 -15.12 -16.73
CA ALA A 212 19.83 -15.43 -17.90
C ALA A 212 18.38 -14.94 -17.70
N GLY A 213 17.81 -14.29 -18.72
CA GLY A 213 16.48 -13.67 -18.63
C GLY A 213 16.42 -12.33 -17.90
N LYS A 214 17.56 -11.69 -17.58
CA LYS A 214 17.66 -10.40 -16.87
C LYS A 214 16.61 -9.37 -17.29
N ARG A 215 16.40 -9.21 -18.60
CA ARG A 215 15.45 -8.23 -19.16
C ARG A 215 14.01 -8.49 -18.72
N THR A 216 13.58 -9.75 -18.75
CA THR A 216 12.25 -10.15 -18.28
C THR A 216 12.15 -9.96 -16.77
N TRP A 217 13.15 -10.40 -16.00
CA TRP A 217 13.16 -10.22 -14.54
C TRP A 217 13.12 -8.76 -14.12
N ARG A 218 13.88 -7.89 -14.81
CA ARG A 218 13.85 -6.44 -14.59
C ARG A 218 12.49 -5.86 -14.95
N TRP A 219 11.88 -6.28 -16.05
CA TRP A 219 10.53 -5.82 -16.40
C TRP A 219 9.50 -6.22 -15.34
N VAL A 220 9.50 -7.49 -14.92
CA VAL A 220 8.52 -8.04 -13.97
C VAL A 220 8.73 -7.52 -12.55
N THR A 221 9.93 -7.63 -12.00
CA THR A 221 10.21 -7.45 -10.56
C THR A 221 10.83 -6.10 -10.19
N PHE A 222 11.36 -5.36 -11.17
CA PHE A 222 11.96 -4.04 -10.92
C PHE A 222 11.10 -2.90 -11.44
N ARG A 223 10.63 -2.99 -12.70
CA ARG A 223 9.79 -1.95 -13.34
C ARG A 223 8.35 -2.01 -12.87
N TRP A 224 7.67 -3.13 -13.09
CA TRP A 224 6.27 -3.29 -12.67
C TRP A 224 6.12 -3.69 -11.21
N ARG A 225 7.17 -4.27 -10.61
CA ARG A 225 7.16 -4.78 -9.22
C ARG A 225 5.99 -5.71 -8.97
N PHE A 226 5.71 -6.61 -9.91
CA PHE A 226 4.60 -7.57 -9.82
C PHE A 226 4.67 -8.40 -8.54
N ASP A 227 5.87 -8.65 -8.02
CA ASP A 227 6.04 -9.32 -6.73
C ASP A 227 5.30 -8.60 -5.58
N LEU A 228 5.34 -7.27 -5.54
CA LEU A 228 4.66 -6.48 -4.52
C LEU A 228 3.17 -6.33 -4.82
N TRP A 229 2.76 -6.20 -6.09
CA TRP A 229 1.34 -6.17 -6.45
C TRP A 229 0.62 -7.46 -6.06
N LEU A 230 1.22 -8.61 -6.40
CA LEU A 230 0.67 -9.92 -6.05
C LEU A 230 0.66 -10.13 -4.54
N ALA A 231 1.71 -9.71 -3.82
CA ALA A 231 1.73 -9.75 -2.37
C ALA A 231 0.63 -8.87 -1.74
N GLY A 232 0.43 -7.66 -2.25
CA GLY A 232 -0.59 -6.74 -1.76
C GLY A 232 -2.01 -7.24 -1.99
N LEU A 233 -2.31 -7.70 -3.21
CA LEU A 233 -3.60 -8.29 -3.52
C LEU A 233 -3.83 -9.57 -2.70
N GLY A 234 -2.84 -10.47 -2.67
CA GLY A 234 -2.92 -11.72 -1.91
C GLY A 234 -3.14 -11.47 -0.41
N GLY A 235 -2.40 -10.52 0.17
CA GLY A 235 -2.55 -10.09 1.55
C GLY A 235 -3.93 -9.49 1.84
N ALA A 236 -4.48 -8.68 0.94
CA ALA A 236 -5.83 -8.13 1.09
C ALA A 236 -6.90 -9.24 1.10
N PHE A 237 -6.82 -10.21 0.19
CA PHE A 237 -7.74 -11.36 0.17
C PHE A 237 -7.65 -12.20 1.46
N ILE A 238 -6.43 -12.53 1.91
CA ILE A 238 -6.22 -13.27 3.17
C ILE A 238 -6.71 -12.45 4.36
N GLY A 239 -6.50 -11.14 4.37
CA GLY A 239 -6.92 -10.28 5.47
C GLY A 239 -8.43 -10.14 5.56
N LEU A 240 -9.13 -10.11 4.41
CA LEU A 240 -10.57 -9.95 4.34
C LEU A 240 -11.35 -11.25 4.53
N CYS A 241 -10.76 -12.41 4.21
CA CYS A 241 -11.47 -13.69 4.30
C CYS A 241 -12.04 -13.94 5.71
N TRP A 242 -11.33 -13.49 6.75
CA TRP A 242 -11.76 -13.62 8.15
C TRP A 242 -13.12 -12.98 8.46
N ILE A 243 -13.52 -11.94 7.72
CA ILE A 243 -14.83 -11.31 7.90
C ILE A 243 -15.94 -12.30 7.56
N ALA A 244 -15.76 -13.16 6.55
CA ALA A 244 -16.77 -14.15 6.17
C ALA A 244 -17.07 -15.17 7.27
N LEU A 245 -16.11 -15.47 8.16
CA LEU A 245 -16.37 -16.34 9.31
C LEU A 245 -17.39 -15.73 10.28
N GLY A 246 -17.43 -14.40 10.38
CA GLY A 246 -18.43 -13.69 11.20
C GLY A 246 -19.85 -13.76 10.65
N PHE A 247 -20.00 -14.01 9.34
CA PHE A 247 -21.28 -14.11 8.64
C PHE A 247 -21.61 -15.53 8.18
N GLU A 248 -20.88 -16.53 8.70
CA GLU A 248 -21.05 -17.96 8.37
C GLU A 248 -20.89 -18.29 6.87
N ASP A 249 -20.24 -17.42 6.08
CA ASP A 249 -20.02 -17.60 4.65
C ASP A 249 -18.73 -18.40 4.37
N THR A 250 -18.83 -19.71 4.62
CA THR A 250 -17.72 -20.65 4.42
C THR A 250 -17.22 -20.68 2.96
N PRO A 251 -18.08 -20.70 1.91
CA PRO A 251 -17.62 -20.65 0.53
C PRO A 251 -16.79 -19.40 0.22
N PHE A 252 -17.22 -18.22 0.68
CA PHE A 252 -16.46 -16.99 0.49
C PHE A 252 -15.12 -17.03 1.22
N PHE A 253 -15.09 -17.49 2.48
CA PHE A 253 -13.86 -17.66 3.25
C PHE A 253 -12.83 -18.52 2.52
N VAL A 254 -13.22 -19.73 2.09
CA VAL A 254 -12.32 -20.69 1.44
C VAL A 254 -11.82 -20.14 0.10
N THR A 255 -12.72 -19.57 -0.71
CA THR A 255 -12.37 -19.05 -2.04
C THR A 255 -11.38 -17.90 -1.94
N THR A 256 -11.67 -16.92 -1.09
CA THR A 256 -10.80 -15.75 -0.90
C THR A 256 -9.45 -16.15 -0.28
N LEU A 257 -9.44 -17.09 0.67
CA LEU A 257 -8.20 -17.61 1.25
C LEU A 257 -7.32 -18.29 0.19
N ILE A 258 -7.87 -19.16 -0.65
CA ILE A 258 -7.11 -19.88 -1.68
C ILE A 258 -6.53 -18.89 -2.71
N ILE A 259 -7.35 -17.96 -3.22
CA ILE A 259 -6.90 -16.92 -4.15
C ILE A 259 -5.78 -16.10 -3.50
N GLY A 260 -5.98 -15.68 -2.25
CA GLY A 260 -5.02 -14.88 -1.52
C GLY A 260 -3.68 -15.58 -1.31
N LEU A 261 -3.70 -16.86 -0.92
CA LEU A 261 -2.50 -17.69 -0.75
C LEU A 261 -1.77 -17.91 -2.07
N ALA A 262 -2.49 -18.17 -3.16
CA ALA A 262 -1.90 -18.36 -4.48
C ALA A 262 -1.18 -17.10 -4.97
N LEU A 263 -1.83 -15.92 -4.84
CA LEU A 263 -1.24 -14.64 -5.20
C LEU A 263 -0.03 -14.30 -4.33
N LEU A 264 -0.12 -14.51 -3.00
CA LEU A 264 0.98 -14.25 -2.08
C LEU A 264 2.18 -15.17 -2.37
N ALA A 265 1.94 -16.45 -2.64
CA ALA A 265 2.98 -17.40 -3.01
C ALA A 265 3.67 -16.98 -4.31
N ALA A 266 2.92 -16.57 -5.34
CA ALA A 266 3.48 -16.05 -6.58
C ALA A 266 4.32 -14.78 -6.34
N GLY A 267 3.84 -13.86 -5.48
CA GLY A 267 4.59 -12.66 -5.07
C GLY A 267 5.91 -13.01 -4.38
N VAL A 268 5.90 -13.96 -3.45
CA VAL A 268 7.09 -14.48 -2.76
C VAL A 268 8.07 -15.10 -3.76
N LEU A 269 7.59 -15.94 -4.68
CA LEU A 269 8.44 -16.60 -5.70
C LEU A 269 9.15 -15.57 -6.60
N LEU A 270 8.45 -14.52 -7.01
CA LEU A 270 9.06 -13.42 -7.77
C LEU A 270 10.07 -12.64 -6.92
N ALA A 271 9.74 -12.37 -5.66
CA ALA A 271 10.59 -11.64 -4.73
C ALA A 271 11.92 -12.35 -4.43
N VAL A 272 11.89 -13.67 -4.17
CA VAL A 272 13.12 -14.44 -3.90
C VAL A 272 14.01 -14.60 -5.14
N ASN A 273 13.45 -14.41 -6.34
CA ASN A 273 14.20 -14.42 -7.61
C ASN A 273 14.59 -13.02 -8.11
N TYR A 274 14.36 -11.97 -7.32
CA TYR A 274 14.65 -10.57 -7.72
C TYR A 274 16.12 -10.34 -8.12
N TRP A 275 17.07 -11.05 -7.53
CA TRP A 275 18.50 -10.95 -7.86
C TRP A 275 18.79 -11.16 -9.36
N ARG A 276 17.96 -11.95 -10.05
CA ARG A 276 18.06 -12.19 -11.50
C ARG A 276 17.88 -10.92 -12.34
N ALA A 277 17.22 -9.90 -11.80
CA ALA A 277 17.04 -8.62 -12.47
C ALA A 277 18.35 -7.82 -12.60
N GLY A 278 19.38 -8.15 -11.82
CA GLY A 278 20.67 -7.45 -11.84
C GLY A 278 20.56 -5.97 -11.47
N GLU A 279 19.61 -5.63 -10.59
CA GLU A 279 19.41 -4.28 -10.07
C GLU A 279 19.52 -4.31 -8.53
N PRO A 280 20.10 -3.28 -7.91
CA PRO A 280 20.18 -3.19 -6.47
C PRO A 280 18.86 -2.74 -5.84
N LEU A 281 18.57 -3.24 -4.63
CA LEU A 281 17.35 -2.97 -3.86
C LEU A 281 17.05 -1.48 -3.62
N GLY A 282 18.10 -0.64 -3.59
CA GLY A 282 18.00 0.80 -3.34
C GLY A 282 17.75 1.64 -4.60
N LYS A 283 17.24 1.04 -5.68
CA LYS A 283 16.98 1.74 -6.94
C LYS A 283 15.52 1.64 -7.35
N ALA A 284 15.03 2.70 -7.96
CA ALA A 284 13.73 2.77 -8.59
C ALA A 284 13.81 3.64 -9.86
N GLU A 285 12.92 3.36 -10.81
CA GLU A 285 12.80 4.10 -12.07
C GLU A 285 11.35 4.57 -12.22
N SER A 286 11.15 5.78 -12.75
CA SER A 286 9.83 6.29 -13.14
C SER A 286 9.88 6.94 -14.52
N TYR A 287 8.75 6.95 -15.22
CA TYR A 287 8.56 7.64 -16.48
C TYR A 287 7.89 9.00 -16.22
N SER A 288 8.28 9.99 -17.01
CA SER A 288 7.71 11.33 -17.06
C SER A 288 7.21 11.58 -18.46
#